data_AF-A0A8C4K5F9-F1
#
_entry.id   AF-A0A8C4K5F9-F1
#
_cell.length_a   1.000
_cell.length_b   1.000
_cell.length_c   1.000
_cell.angle_alpha   90.00
_cell.angle_beta   90.00
_cell.angle_gamma   90.00
#
_symmetry.space_group_name_H-M   'P 1'
#
loop_
_entity.id
_entity.type
_entity.pdbx_description
1 polymer ?
#
loop_
_entity_poly.entity_id
_entity_poly.type
_entity_poly.pdbx_seq_one_letter_code
_entity_poly.pdbx_strand_id
1 'polypeptide(L)' 'LEKTKEEAELEANSLFRQKVEESYRRMVNPACQEVDASPSKEEVLKTVLQLIKKHCAL' A
#
# COMPACT_ATOMS: atom_id res chain seq x y z
N LEU A 1 -0.09 -32.20 -2.28
CA LEU A 1 0.00 -31.66 -0.91
C LEU A 1 -1.43 -31.59 -0.40
N GLU A 2 -1.72 -32.25 0.72
CA GLU A 2 -3.03 -32.12 1.36
C GLU A 2 -3.12 -30.76 2.06
N LYS A 3 -4.30 -30.15 1.96
CA LYS A 3 -4.60 -28.86 2.55
C LYS A 3 -4.80 -29.02 4.05
N THR A 4 -4.24 -28.13 4.86
CA THR A 4 -4.51 -28.13 6.29
C THR A 4 -5.92 -27.64 6.58
N LYS A 5 -6.44 -27.99 7.76
CA LYS A 5 -7.75 -27.48 8.23
C LYS A 5 -7.77 -25.95 8.26
N GLU A 6 -6.69 -25.32 8.70
CA GLU A 6 -6.56 -23.87 8.76
C GLU A 6 -6.62 -23.23 7.37
N GLU A 7 -5.90 -23.79 6.39
CA GLU A 7 -5.94 -23.32 5.01
C GLU A 7 -7.35 -23.42 4.42
N ALA A 8 -8.11 -24.48 4.75
CA ALA A 8 -9.50 -24.63 4.31
C ALA A 8 -10.42 -23.57 4.95
N GLU A 9 -10.24 -23.29 6.24
CA GLU A 9 -10.99 -22.26 6.97
C GLU A 9 -10.70 -20.84 6.44
N LEU A 10 -9.43 -20.53 6.15
CA LEU A 10 -9.02 -19.25 5.58
C LEU A 10 -9.58 -19.05 4.16
N GLU A 11 -9.62 -20.10 3.35
CA GLU A 11 -10.21 -20.03 2.00
C GLU A 11 -11.73 -19.88 2.01
N ALA A 12 -12.42 -20.47 2.99
CA ALA A 12 -13.86 -20.31 3.15
C ALA A 12 -14.23 -18.89 3.64
N ASN A 13 -13.30 -18.16 4.24
CA ASN A 13 -13.52 -16.81 4.74
C ASN A 13 -13.38 -15.75 3.62
N SER A 14 -14.52 -15.29 3.10
CA SER A 14 -14.56 -14.30 2.02
C SER A 14 -13.90 -12.97 2.39
N LEU A 15 -14.06 -12.49 3.63
CA LEU A 15 -13.43 -11.24 4.10
C LEU A 15 -11.91 -11.37 4.17
N PHE A 16 -11.42 -12.52 4.64
CA PHE A 16 -9.99 -12.81 4.66
C PHE A 16 -9.41 -12.76 3.25
N ARG A 17 -10.04 -13.49 2.30
CA ARG A 17 -9.62 -13.51 0.89
C ARG A 17 -9.60 -12.12 0.27
N GLN A 18 -10.64 -11.32 0.50
CA GLN A 18 -10.72 -9.95 -0.03
C GLN A 18 -9.57 -9.07 0.48
N LYS A 19 -9.26 -9.13 1.78
CA LYS A 19 -8.15 -8.38 2.39
C LYS A 19 -6.79 -8.84 1.86
N VAL A 20 -6.61 -10.14 1.69
CA VAL A 20 -5.39 -10.71 1.10
C VAL A 20 -5.20 -10.20 -0.33
N GLU A 21 -6.24 -10.27 -1.16
CA GLU A 21 -6.19 -9.80 -2.55
C GLU A 21 -5.91 -8.29 -2.63
N GLU A 22 -6.55 -7.48 -1.79
CA GLU A 22 -6.25 -6.05 -1.69
C GLU A 22 -4.80 -5.79 -1.29
N SER A 23 -4.25 -6.57 -0.36
CA SER A 23 -2.86 -6.45 0.07
C SER A 23 -1.91 -6.76 -1.08
N TYR A 24 -2.16 -7.83 -1.84
CA TYR A 24 -1.40 -8.13 -3.05
C TYR A 24 -1.52 -7.01 -4.09
N ARG A 25 -2.72 -6.47 -4.32
CA ARG A 25 -2.91 -5.33 -5.24
C ARG A 25 -2.09 -4.10 -4.83
N ARG A 26 -2.01 -3.80 -3.53
CA ARG A 26 -1.20 -2.68 -3.02
C ARG A 26 0.30 -2.92 -3.15
N MET A 27 0.74 -4.18 -3.04
CA MET A 27 2.14 -4.57 -3.21
C MET A 27 2.58 -4.60 -4.68
N VAL A 28 1.66 -4.88 -5.60
CA VAL A 28 1.95 -4.87 -7.04
C VAL A 28 2.02 -3.43 -7.50
N ASN A 29 3.25 -2.95 -7.72
CA ASN A 29 3.54 -1.59 -8.17
C ASN A 29 2.90 -0.53 -7.25
N PRO A 30 3.40 -0.41 -5.99
CA PRO A 30 2.93 0.67 -5.13
C PRO A 30 3.16 1.96 -5.90
N ALA A 31 2.12 2.77 -6.08
CA ALA A 31 2.19 4.04 -6.78
C ALA A 31 3.08 5.02 -6.00
N CYS A 32 4.39 4.77 -6.02
CA CYS A 32 5.40 5.57 -5.38
C CYS A 32 5.71 6.75 -6.29
N GLN A 33 5.81 7.93 -5.68
CA GLN A 33 6.21 9.13 -6.38
C GLN A 33 7.64 9.47 -5.98
N GLU A 34 8.55 9.53 -6.95
CA GLU A 34 9.90 10.02 -6.73
C GLU A 34 9.87 11.52 -6.41
N VAL A 35 10.70 11.94 -5.47
CA VAL A 35 10.88 13.33 -5.06
C VAL A 35 12.36 13.66 -5.09
N ASP A 36 12.72 14.77 -5.74
CA ASP A 36 14.10 15.24 -5.78
C ASP A 36 14.57 15.63 -4.37
N ALA A 37 15.69 15.03 -3.96
CA ALA A 37 16.33 15.25 -2.66
C ALA A 37 17.52 16.21 -2.72
N SER A 38 17.81 16.79 -3.90
CA SER A 38 18.87 17.79 -4.09
C SER A 38 18.67 19.12 -3.34
N PRO A 39 17.43 19.65 -3.16
CA PRO A 39 17.19 20.89 -2.42
C PRO A 39 17.43 20.78 -0.89
N SER A 40 17.24 21.88 -0.17
CA SER A 40 17.34 21.86 1.30
C SER A 40 16.27 20.96 1.93
N LYS A 41 16.54 20.47 3.15
CA LYS A 41 15.62 19.62 3.91
C LYS A 41 14.23 20.25 4.04
N GLU A 42 14.19 21.56 4.30
CA GLU A 42 12.96 22.33 4.51
C GLU A 42 12.15 22.43 3.22
N GLU A 43 12.81 22.61 2.07
CA GLU A 43 12.18 22.66 0.75
C GLU A 43 11.64 21.29 0.31
N VAL A 44 12.41 20.23 0.52
CA VAL A 44 11.96 18.85 0.26
C VAL A 44 10.75 18.54 1.12
N LEU A 45 10.77 18.87 2.42
CA LEU A 45 9.64 18.66 3.33
C LEU A 45 8.39 19.39 2.85
N LYS A 46 8.52 20.67 2.47
CA LYS A 46 7.41 21.47 1.96
C LYS A 46 6.80 20.84 0.70
N THR A 47 7.64 20.35 -0.21
CA THR A 47 7.23 19.70 -1.46
C THR A 47 6.46 18.41 -1.18
N VAL A 48 6.98 17.55 -0.31
CA VAL A 48 6.32 16.30 0.09
C VAL A 48 4.97 16.58 0.74
N LEU A 49 4.86 17.57 1.63
CA LEU A 49 3.59 17.93 2.25
C LEU A 49 2.53 18.39 1.23
N GLN A 50 2.92 19.14 0.20
CA GLN A 50 2.01 19.54 -0.88
C GLN A 50 1.56 18.33 -1.71
N LEU A 51 2.46 17.40 -2.03
CA LEU A 51 2.15 16.17 -2.74
C LEU A 51 1.16 15.30 -1.97
N ILE A 52 1.35 15.16 -0.65
CA ILE A 52 0.42 14.42 0.22
C ILE A 52 -0.97 15.06 0.18
N LYS A 53 -1.07 16.39 0.40
CA LYS A 53 -2.36 17.10 0.36
C LYS A 53 -3.08 17.00 -0.99
N LYS A 54 -2.32 16.87 -2.08
CA LYS A 54 -2.89 16.73 -3.43
C LYS A 54 -3.48 15.34 -3.67
N HIS A 55 -2.82 14.28 -3.20
CA HIS A 55 -3.19 12.90 -3.52
C HIS A 55 -4.03 12.22 -2.44
N CYS A 56 -3.83 12.61 -1.18
CA CYS A 56 -4.65 12.19 -0.08
C CYS A 56 -5.69 13.29 0.15
N ALA A 57 -6.97 12.98 -0.10
CA ALA A 57 -8.07 13.82 0.37
C ALA A 57 -8.07 13.80 1.92
N LEU A 58 -7.22 14.65 2.50
CA LEU A 58 -7.13 14.91 3.93
C LEU A 58 -7.98 16.13 4.29
#